data_AF-A0A0F9FAH7-F1
#
_entry.id   AF-A0A0F9FAH7-F1
#
_cell.length_a   1.000
_cell.length_b   1.000
_cell.length_c   1.000
_cell.angle_alpha   90.00
_cell.angle_beta   90.00
_cell.angle_gamma   90.00
#
_symmetry.space_group_name_H-M   'P 1'
#
loop_
_entity.id
_entity.type
_entity.pdbx_description
1 polymer ?
#
loop_
_entity_poly.entity_id
_entity_poly.type
_entity_poly.pdbx_seq_one_letter_code
_entity_poly.pdbx_strand_id
1 'polypeptide(L)'
;WQCRYLTNEMGAEELKDRLSNFEEHYELTDEFGEPKFEAAVRYDNYQDVILPNGLTVIDYLDPGENPYMVGQQVEAIRRKLVNGVVFIVMQKKAGAEYAIGGQYSEHRARIVLHIDRDKNGQDFLLVKKAKKCRKGNLNGKKFSFEIRNNGSQFYNIRPYVEGENG
;
A
#
# COMPACT_ATOMS: atom_id res chain seq x y z
N TRP A 1 -1.42 -10.17 16.17
CA TRP A 1 -2.67 -10.07 15.38
C TRP A 1 -2.58 -11.05 14.23
N GLN A 2 -3.70 -11.57 13.72
CA GLN A 2 -3.67 -12.33 12.46
C GLN A 2 -3.30 -11.37 11.30
N CYS A 3 -2.45 -11.84 10.39
CA CYS A 3 -2.01 -11.08 9.22
C CYS A 3 -2.27 -11.90 7.96
N ARG A 4 -2.79 -11.24 6.93
CA ARG A 4 -3.04 -11.81 5.60
C ARG A 4 -2.53 -10.88 4.52
N TYR A 5 -1.75 -11.41 3.60
CA TYR A 5 -1.25 -10.75 2.40
C TYR A 5 -1.92 -11.37 1.18
N LEU A 6 -2.63 -10.55 0.41
CA LEU A 6 -3.33 -10.94 -0.80
C LEU A 6 -2.63 -10.33 -2.00
N THR A 7 -2.24 -11.15 -2.96
CA THR A 7 -1.64 -10.65 -4.21
C THR A 7 -2.31 -11.23 -5.45
N ASN A 8 -2.28 -10.50 -6.56
CA ASN A 8 -2.69 -10.98 -7.89
C ASN A 8 -1.53 -10.94 -8.90
N GLU A 9 -0.35 -10.50 -8.48
CA GLU A 9 0.81 -10.34 -9.35
C GLU A 9 1.85 -11.42 -9.15
N MET A 10 2.00 -11.92 -7.92
CA MET A 10 3.16 -12.73 -7.54
C MET A 10 2.78 -14.13 -7.08
N GLY A 11 3.61 -15.10 -7.45
CA GLY A 11 3.56 -16.46 -6.91
C GLY A 11 4.31 -16.58 -5.58
N ALA A 12 4.17 -17.74 -4.93
CA ALA A 12 4.81 -18.01 -3.64
C ALA A 12 6.35 -17.90 -3.68
N GLU A 13 6.98 -18.42 -4.74
CA GLU A 13 8.44 -18.36 -4.91
C GLU A 13 8.96 -16.92 -5.07
N GLU A 14 8.27 -16.10 -5.87
CA GLU A 14 8.63 -14.69 -6.04
C GLU A 14 8.44 -13.90 -4.74
N LEU A 15 7.36 -14.19 -4.00
CA LEU A 15 7.16 -13.58 -2.68
C LEU A 15 8.29 -13.97 -1.71
N LYS A 16 8.71 -15.24 -1.70
CA LYS A 16 9.80 -15.73 -0.86
C LYS A 16 11.12 -15.04 -1.20
N ASP A 17 11.45 -14.93 -2.49
CA ASP A 17 12.64 -14.21 -2.95
C ASP A 17 12.61 -12.73 -2.55
N ARG A 18 11.47 -12.05 -2.73
CA ARG A 18 11.30 -10.65 -2.32
C ARG A 18 11.42 -10.45 -0.82
N LEU A 19 10.83 -11.36 -0.02
CA LEU A 19 10.97 -11.33 1.43
C LEU A 19 12.43 -11.50 1.86
N SER A 20 13.21 -12.35 1.19
CA SER A 20 14.62 -12.56 1.54
C SER A 20 15.51 -11.31 1.39
N ASN A 21 15.07 -10.31 0.61
CA ASN A 21 15.78 -9.04 0.44
C ASN A 21 15.63 -8.07 1.63
N PHE A 22 14.73 -8.35 2.57
CA PHE A 22 14.60 -7.56 3.80
C PHE A 22 15.73 -7.92 4.78
N GLU A 23 16.39 -6.91 5.34
CA GLU A 23 17.41 -7.09 6.39
C GLU A 23 16.87 -7.91 7.59
N GLU A 24 15.57 -7.76 7.89
CA GLU A 24 14.85 -8.42 8.98
C GLU A 24 13.91 -9.54 8.49
N HIS A 25 14.18 -10.17 7.34
CA HIS A 25 13.28 -11.18 6.76
C HIS A 25 12.97 -12.36 7.70
N TYR A 26 13.90 -12.73 8.58
CA TYR A 26 13.69 -13.77 9.61
C TYR A 26 12.60 -13.42 10.62
N GLU A 27 12.25 -12.14 10.77
CA GLU A 27 11.10 -11.72 11.58
C GLU A 27 9.78 -12.07 10.88
N LEU A 28 9.79 -12.05 9.54
CA LEU A 28 8.63 -12.31 8.69
C LEU A 28 8.48 -13.78 8.31
N THR A 29 9.56 -14.57 8.35
CA THR A 29 9.55 -15.99 7.98
C THR A 29 9.89 -16.91 9.15
N ASP A 30 9.49 -18.17 9.07
CA ASP A 30 9.92 -19.24 9.98
C ASP A 30 11.33 -19.77 9.64
N GLU A 31 11.75 -20.83 10.34
CA GLU A 31 13.06 -21.46 10.14
C GLU A 31 13.26 -22.10 8.74
N PHE A 32 12.18 -22.32 8.00
CA PHE A 32 12.18 -22.86 6.63
C PHE A 32 12.04 -21.76 5.56
N GLY A 33 11.98 -20.50 5.99
CA GLY A 33 11.78 -19.35 5.12
C GLY A 33 10.32 -19.17 4.67
N GLU A 34 9.37 -19.83 5.33
CA GLU A 34 7.94 -19.69 5.03
C GLU A 34 7.34 -18.50 5.78
N PRO A 35 6.43 -17.71 5.18
CA PRO A 35 5.84 -16.56 5.84
C PRO A 35 5.10 -16.92 7.14
N LYS A 36 5.32 -16.14 8.21
CA LYS A 36 4.57 -16.23 9.49
C LYS A 36 3.15 -15.65 9.40
N PHE A 37 2.70 -15.33 8.20
CA PHE A 37 1.40 -14.76 7.88
C PHE A 37 0.80 -15.52 6.71
N GLU A 38 -0.52 -15.44 6.55
CA GLU A 38 -1.17 -16.08 5.41
C GLU A 38 -0.90 -15.27 4.14
N ALA A 39 -0.26 -15.87 3.15
CA ALA A 39 -0.14 -15.33 1.81
C ALA A 39 -1.07 -16.10 0.86
N ALA A 40 -1.88 -15.39 0.07
CA ALA A 40 -2.79 -16.02 -0.88
C ALA A 40 -2.93 -15.20 -2.15
N VAL A 41 -3.14 -15.90 -3.28
CA VAL A 41 -3.46 -15.25 -4.55
C VAL A 41 -4.95 -14.89 -4.59
N ARG A 42 -5.29 -13.66 -4.98
CA ARG A 42 -6.69 -13.19 -5.06
C ARG A 42 -6.89 -12.14 -6.14
N TYR A 43 -7.82 -12.41 -7.05
CA TYR A 43 -8.14 -11.53 -8.19
C TYR A 43 -9.44 -10.74 -8.01
N ASP A 44 -10.38 -11.24 -7.22
CA ASP A 44 -11.69 -10.62 -7.02
C ASP A 44 -12.24 -10.88 -5.62
N ASN A 45 -13.44 -10.39 -5.34
CA ASN A 45 -14.20 -10.70 -4.11
C ASN A 45 -13.37 -10.56 -2.82
N TYR A 46 -12.50 -9.55 -2.77
CA TYR A 46 -11.54 -9.35 -1.67
C TYR A 46 -12.24 -9.21 -0.32
N GLN A 47 -13.48 -8.70 -0.29
CA GLN A 47 -14.29 -8.55 0.92
C GLN A 47 -14.52 -9.86 1.68
N ASP A 48 -14.49 -11.02 1.01
CA ASP A 48 -14.80 -12.30 1.65
C ASP A 48 -13.63 -12.87 2.45
N VAL A 49 -12.43 -12.34 2.22
CA VAL A 49 -11.18 -12.78 2.84
C VAL A 49 -10.56 -11.70 3.73
N ILE A 50 -11.29 -10.64 4.06
CA ILE A 50 -10.82 -9.62 5.01
C ILE A 50 -10.83 -10.17 6.42
N LEU A 51 -9.74 -9.93 7.17
CA LEU A 51 -9.66 -10.25 8.59
C LEU A 51 -10.34 -9.14 9.41
N PRO A 52 -11.52 -9.37 10.04
CA PRO A 52 -12.28 -8.29 10.68
C PRO A 52 -11.55 -7.60 11.84
N ASN A 53 -10.69 -8.33 12.55
CA ASN A 53 -9.89 -7.85 13.68
C ASN A 53 -8.38 -7.99 13.45
N GLY A 54 -7.96 -8.28 12.21
CA GLY A 54 -6.56 -8.51 11.85
C GLY A 54 -6.00 -7.42 10.94
N LEU A 55 -4.83 -7.69 10.38
CA LEU A 55 -4.23 -6.91 9.30
C LEU A 55 -4.43 -7.65 7.98
N THR A 56 -5.03 -6.99 6.99
CA THR A 56 -5.07 -7.50 5.61
C THR A 56 -4.34 -6.52 4.69
N VAL A 57 -3.42 -7.02 3.88
CA VAL A 57 -2.74 -6.27 2.81
C VAL A 57 -3.26 -6.78 1.47
N ILE A 58 -3.65 -5.89 0.58
CA ILE A 58 -4.10 -6.19 -0.79
C ILE A 58 -3.12 -5.55 -1.77
N ASP A 59 -2.41 -6.37 -2.54
CA ASP A 59 -1.29 -6.01 -3.41
C ASP A 59 -1.39 -6.70 -4.79
N TYR A 60 -2.16 -6.19 -5.75
CA TYR A 60 -2.90 -4.93 -5.79
C TYR A 60 -4.42 -5.15 -5.82
N LEU A 61 -5.20 -4.11 -5.52
CA LEU A 61 -6.65 -4.13 -5.71
C LEU A 61 -6.98 -3.92 -7.19
N ASP A 62 -7.43 -4.98 -7.87
CA ASP A 62 -7.82 -4.91 -9.26
C ASP A 62 -9.10 -4.06 -9.45
N PRO A 63 -9.05 -2.95 -10.22
CA PRO A 63 -10.24 -2.16 -10.52
C PRO A 63 -11.28 -2.93 -11.36
N GLY A 64 -10.91 -4.05 -11.97
CA GLY A 64 -11.72 -4.82 -12.90
C GLY A 64 -12.03 -4.07 -14.19
N GLU A 65 -13.00 -4.57 -14.96
CA GLU A 65 -13.42 -3.97 -16.24
C GLU A 65 -14.06 -2.58 -16.10
N ASN A 66 -14.58 -2.26 -14.92
CA ASN A 66 -15.29 -1.02 -14.63
C ASN A 66 -14.60 -0.22 -13.52
N PRO A 67 -13.52 0.53 -13.84
CA PRO A 67 -12.72 1.26 -12.85
C PRO A 67 -13.50 2.19 -11.90
N TYR A 68 -14.59 2.78 -12.36
CA TYR A 68 -15.44 3.65 -11.55
C TYR A 68 -16.16 2.92 -10.40
N MET A 69 -16.22 1.58 -10.45
CA MET A 69 -16.80 0.73 -9.41
C MET A 69 -15.85 0.48 -8.23
N VAL A 70 -14.58 0.87 -8.32
CA VAL A 70 -13.60 0.60 -7.26
C VAL A 70 -14.01 1.17 -5.90
N GLY A 71 -14.74 2.29 -5.88
CA GLY A 71 -15.28 2.85 -4.64
C GLY A 71 -16.27 1.91 -3.94
N GLN A 72 -17.01 1.10 -4.70
CA GLN A 72 -17.91 0.08 -4.15
C GLN A 72 -17.11 -1.09 -3.58
N GLN A 73 -16.04 -1.52 -4.26
CA GLN A 73 -15.13 -2.55 -3.77
C GLN A 73 -14.49 -2.14 -2.43
N VAL A 74 -13.94 -0.91 -2.36
CA VAL A 74 -13.33 -0.36 -1.13
C VAL A 74 -14.36 -0.27 0.01
N GLU A 75 -15.60 0.11 -0.29
CA GLU A 75 -16.67 0.14 0.72
C GLU A 75 -17.06 -1.27 1.18
N ALA A 76 -17.13 -2.25 0.28
CA ALA A 76 -17.41 -3.64 0.62
C ALA A 76 -16.33 -4.23 1.54
N ILE A 77 -15.06 -3.99 1.22
CA ILE A 77 -13.90 -4.35 2.06
C ILE A 77 -14.00 -3.68 3.43
N ARG A 78 -14.23 -2.36 3.46
CA ARG A 78 -14.32 -1.59 4.71
C ARG A 78 -15.41 -2.13 5.64
N ARG A 79 -16.57 -2.53 5.11
CA ARG A 79 -17.69 -3.05 5.91
C ARG A 79 -17.37 -4.35 6.65
N LYS A 80 -16.32 -5.06 6.25
CA LYS A 80 -15.88 -6.30 6.90
C LYS A 80 -14.98 -6.04 8.10
N LEU A 81 -14.42 -4.83 8.24
CA LEU A 81 -13.58 -4.46 9.38
C LEU A 81 -14.42 -4.17 10.62
N VAL A 82 -13.97 -4.68 11.77
CA VAL A 82 -14.50 -4.37 13.10
C VAL A 82 -13.46 -3.56 13.88
N ASN A 83 -12.33 -4.19 14.23
CA ASN A 83 -11.18 -3.53 14.86
C ASN A 83 -9.89 -3.66 14.03
N GLY A 84 -9.96 -4.33 12.89
CA GLY A 84 -8.83 -4.60 12.02
C GLY A 84 -8.43 -3.39 11.16
N VAL A 85 -7.38 -3.62 10.37
CA VAL A 85 -6.83 -2.67 9.41
C VAL A 85 -6.68 -3.37 8.07
N VAL A 86 -7.05 -2.65 7.00
CA VAL A 86 -6.74 -3.06 5.63
C VAL A 86 -5.79 -2.05 5.01
N PHE A 87 -4.74 -2.54 4.35
CA PHE A 87 -3.86 -1.77 3.50
C PHE A 87 -4.14 -2.16 2.04
N ILE A 88 -4.39 -1.18 1.18
CA ILE A 88 -4.80 -1.41 -0.20
C ILE A 88 -3.80 -0.69 -1.10
N VAL A 89 -3.12 -1.46 -1.95
CA VAL A 89 -2.24 -0.93 -3.00
C VAL A 89 -3.06 -0.75 -4.27
N MET A 90 -2.92 0.42 -4.91
CA MET A 90 -3.58 0.75 -6.16
C MET A 90 -2.63 1.53 -7.06
N GLN A 91 -2.75 1.32 -8.37
CA GLN A 91 -1.99 2.07 -9.36
C GLN A 91 -2.65 3.42 -9.67
N LYS A 92 -1.80 4.40 -10.00
CA LYS A 92 -2.19 5.71 -10.51
C LYS A 92 -1.24 6.12 -11.63
N LYS A 93 -1.69 7.01 -12.53
CA LYS A 93 -0.77 7.64 -13.48
C LYS A 93 0.19 8.57 -12.72
N ALA A 94 1.42 8.68 -13.21
CA ALA A 94 2.39 9.63 -12.66
C ALA A 94 1.80 11.06 -12.66
N GLY A 95 1.95 11.77 -11.55
CA GLY A 95 1.36 13.11 -11.37
C GLY A 95 -0.17 13.17 -11.23
N ALA A 96 -0.90 12.05 -11.38
CA ALA A 96 -2.35 12.05 -11.19
C ALA A 96 -2.73 12.23 -9.72
N GLU A 97 -3.80 12.98 -9.50
CA GLU A 97 -4.34 13.26 -8.16
C GLU A 97 -5.00 12.06 -7.51
N TYR A 98 -5.53 11.12 -8.29
CA TYR A 98 -6.26 9.96 -7.79
C TYR A 98 -5.74 8.68 -8.42
N ALA A 99 -5.90 7.57 -7.70
CA ALA A 99 -5.74 6.24 -8.27
C ALA A 99 -6.81 5.94 -9.34
N ILE A 100 -6.63 4.82 -10.04
CA ILE A 100 -7.64 4.30 -10.97
C ILE A 100 -9.00 4.23 -10.26
N GLY A 101 -10.06 4.70 -10.92
CA GLY A 101 -11.40 4.87 -10.34
C GLY A 101 -11.67 6.21 -9.68
N GLY A 102 -10.71 7.14 -9.70
CA GLY A 102 -10.91 8.55 -9.34
C GLY A 102 -11.13 8.77 -7.85
N GLN A 103 -11.79 9.87 -7.49
CA GLN A 103 -11.95 10.30 -6.09
C GLN A 103 -12.60 9.25 -5.17
N TYR A 104 -13.45 8.38 -5.72
CA TYR A 104 -14.13 7.34 -4.96
C TYR A 104 -13.20 6.23 -4.46
N SER A 105 -12.05 6.02 -5.11
CA SER A 105 -11.00 5.10 -4.63
C SER A 105 -10.49 5.50 -3.23
N GLU A 106 -10.47 6.81 -2.96
CA GLU A 106 -9.91 7.34 -1.73
C GLU A 106 -10.97 7.74 -0.71
N HIS A 107 -12.19 8.10 -1.12
CA HIS A 107 -13.21 8.73 -0.26
C HIS A 107 -13.37 8.06 1.13
N ARG A 108 -13.42 6.73 1.17
CA ARG A 108 -13.61 5.94 2.41
C ARG A 108 -12.34 5.75 3.24
N ALA A 109 -11.16 5.89 2.63
CA ALA A 109 -9.88 5.70 3.31
C ALA A 109 -9.70 6.69 4.48
N ARG A 110 -8.97 6.26 5.51
CA ARG A 110 -8.57 7.12 6.64
C ARG A 110 -7.19 7.74 6.42
N ILE A 111 -6.31 7.02 5.74
CA ILE A 111 -4.98 7.46 5.33
C ILE A 111 -4.88 7.18 3.82
N VAL A 112 -4.33 8.13 3.07
CA VAL A 112 -3.96 7.97 1.66
C VAL A 112 -2.55 8.50 1.52
N LEU A 113 -1.67 7.63 1.05
CA LEU A 113 -0.28 7.92 0.73
C LEU A 113 -0.11 7.77 -0.78
N HIS A 114 0.50 8.76 -1.42
CA HIS A 114 0.93 8.63 -2.80
C HIS A 114 2.44 8.49 -2.83
N ILE A 115 2.92 7.49 -3.55
CA ILE A 115 4.33 7.39 -3.95
C ILE A 115 4.39 7.88 -5.39
N ASP A 116 5.24 8.87 -5.65
CA ASP A 116 5.36 9.50 -6.97
C ASP A 116 6.77 10.07 -7.17
N ARG A 117 7.02 10.56 -8.37
CA ARG A 117 8.28 11.19 -8.77
C ARG A 117 8.03 12.60 -9.26
N ASP A 118 8.90 13.53 -8.89
CA ASP A 118 8.81 14.91 -9.38
C ASP A 118 9.38 15.05 -10.81
N LYS A 119 9.28 16.26 -11.37
CA LYS A 119 9.80 16.57 -12.71
C LYS A 119 11.32 16.42 -12.86
N ASN A 120 12.06 16.47 -11.75
CA ASN A 120 13.52 16.32 -11.72
C ASN A 120 13.94 14.86 -11.51
N GLY A 121 12.98 13.94 -11.40
CA GLY A 121 13.22 12.53 -11.20
C GLY A 121 13.36 12.10 -9.74
N GLN A 122 13.09 12.97 -8.77
CA GLN A 122 13.19 12.65 -7.35
C GLN A 122 11.93 11.95 -6.84
N ASP A 123 12.11 10.79 -6.21
CA ASP A 123 11.03 10.03 -5.57
C ASP A 123 10.57 10.70 -4.27
N PHE A 124 9.24 10.74 -4.06
CA PHE A 124 8.64 11.25 -2.84
C PHE A 124 7.36 10.49 -2.45
N LEU A 125 7.08 10.51 -1.15
CA LEU A 125 5.83 10.07 -0.57
C LEU A 125 5.03 11.29 -0.12
N LEU A 126 3.83 11.48 -0.66
CA LEU A 126 2.88 12.51 -0.27
C LEU A 126 1.82 11.92 0.66
N VAL A 127 1.63 12.52 1.82
CA VAL A 127 0.47 12.23 2.68
C VAL A 127 -0.72 13.03 2.16
N LYS A 128 -1.43 12.48 1.17
CA LYS A 128 -2.60 13.13 0.53
C LYS A 128 -3.74 13.29 1.52
N LYS A 129 -3.97 12.28 2.37
CA LYS A 129 -4.99 12.31 3.41
C LYS A 129 -4.53 11.58 4.67
N ALA A 130 -4.80 12.16 5.83
CA ALA A 130 -4.68 11.51 7.13
C ALA A 130 -5.76 12.05 8.08
N LYS A 131 -6.71 11.19 8.46
CA LYS A 131 -7.78 11.51 9.41
C LYS A 131 -7.26 11.27 10.85
N LYS A 132 -7.51 12.22 11.75
CA LYS A 132 -7.16 12.15 13.19
C LYS A 132 -5.65 11.94 13.47
N CYS A 133 -4.81 12.88 13.04
CA CYS A 133 -3.38 12.88 13.37
C CYS A 133 -3.16 13.32 14.84
N ARG A 134 -2.41 12.52 15.63
CA ARG A 134 -2.15 12.83 17.05
C ARG A 134 -1.06 13.88 17.28
N LYS A 135 -0.01 13.90 16.46
CA LYS A 135 1.21 14.72 16.65
C LYS A 135 1.25 15.99 15.79
N GLY A 136 0.22 16.25 14.99
CA GLY A 136 0.16 17.40 14.07
C GLY A 136 -0.36 17.03 12.69
N ASN A 137 -0.80 18.03 11.92
CA ASN A 137 -1.35 17.82 10.59
C ASN A 137 -0.26 17.30 9.63
N LEU A 138 -0.51 16.13 9.03
CA LEU A 138 0.37 15.53 8.03
C LEU A 138 -0.14 15.74 6.60
N ASN A 139 -1.39 16.18 6.42
CA ASN A 139 -1.98 16.36 5.09
C ASN A 139 -1.14 17.35 4.26
N GLY A 140 -0.80 16.96 3.05
CA GLY A 140 0.01 17.76 2.12
C GLY A 140 1.52 17.66 2.32
N LYS A 141 2.00 17.02 3.40
CA LYS A 141 3.44 16.84 3.61
C LYS A 141 4.00 15.81 2.65
N LYS A 142 5.18 16.11 2.10
CA LYS A 142 5.97 15.24 1.24
C LYS A 142 7.25 14.82 1.95
N PHE A 143 7.67 13.58 1.72
CA PHE A 143 8.91 13.01 2.24
C PHE A 143 9.69 12.39 1.09
N SER A 144 10.95 12.77 0.91
CA SER A 144 11.83 12.06 -0.03
C SER A 144 12.36 10.81 0.62
N PHE A 145 12.64 9.78 -0.18
CA PHE A 145 13.25 8.55 0.26
C PHE A 145 14.14 7.99 -0.86
N GLU A 146 14.98 7.02 -0.52
CA GLU A 146 15.68 6.15 -1.46
C GLU A 146 15.10 4.75 -1.34
N ILE A 147 15.08 3.99 -2.44
CA ILE A 147 14.75 2.56 -2.42
C ILE A 147 16.04 1.77 -2.59
N ARG A 148 16.32 0.85 -1.67
CA ARG A 148 17.50 -0.05 -1.73
C ARG A 148 17.06 -1.50 -1.63
N ASN A 149 18.04 -2.41 -1.64
CA ASN A 149 17.86 -3.86 -1.46
C ASN A 149 16.81 -4.43 -2.42
N ASN A 150 17.03 -4.18 -3.72
CA ASN A 150 16.17 -4.65 -4.81
C ASN A 150 14.69 -4.27 -4.67
N GLY A 151 14.39 -3.07 -4.16
CA GLY A 151 13.00 -2.60 -4.07
C GLY A 151 12.33 -2.82 -2.72
N SER A 152 12.99 -3.49 -1.77
CA SER A 152 12.35 -3.96 -0.54
C SER A 152 12.31 -2.92 0.59
N GLN A 153 13.18 -1.90 0.56
CA GLN A 153 13.37 -1.03 1.73
C GLN A 153 13.53 0.45 1.39
N PHE A 154 12.85 1.28 2.18
CA PHE A 154 12.99 2.74 2.16
C PHE A 154 14.15 3.18 3.05
N TYR A 155 15.02 4.03 2.51
CA TYR A 155 16.14 4.64 3.22
C TYR A 155 16.09 6.16 3.15
N ASN A 156 16.83 6.82 4.05
CA ASN A 156 17.06 8.26 4.04
C ASN A 156 15.75 9.09 3.99
N ILE A 157 14.73 8.64 4.72
CA ILE A 157 13.42 9.30 4.76
C ILE A 157 13.59 10.66 5.43
N ARG A 158 13.32 11.72 4.67
CA ARG A 158 13.47 13.11 5.12
C ARG A 158 12.38 13.99 4.52
N PRO A 159 12.08 15.17 5.12
CA PRO A 159 11.17 16.13 4.50
C PRO A 159 11.61 16.43 3.05
N TYR A 160 10.67 16.39 2.12
CA TYR A 160 10.94 16.69 0.72
C TYR A 160 11.24 18.19 0.57
N VAL A 161 12.28 18.50 -0.17
CA VAL A 161 12.67 19.86 -0.55
C VAL A 161 12.57 19.92 -2.07
N GLU A 162 11.76 20.85 -2.58
CA GLU A 162 11.62 21.04 -4.01
C GLU A 162 12.93 21.58 -4.56
N GLY A 163 13.49 20.91 -5.59
CA GLY A 163 14.69 21.41 -6.24
C GLY A 163 14.44 22.80 -6.83
N GLU A 164 15.34 23.76 -6.58
CA GLU A 164 15.27 25.08 -7.20
C GLU A 164 15.23 24.90 -8.72
N ASN A 165 14.26 25.55 -9.37
CA ASN A 165 14.18 25.53 -10.83
C ASN A 165 15.41 26.26 -11.37
N GLY A 166 16.37 25.50 -11.91
CA GLY A 166 17.40 26.03 -12.80
C GLY A 166 16.82 26.49 -14.13
#